data_AF-A0A8T3V3N1-F1
#
_entry.id   AF-A0A8T3V3N1-F1
#
_cell.length_a   1.000
_cell.length_b   1.000
_cell.length_c   1.000
_cell.angle_alpha   90.00
_cell.angle_beta   90.00
_cell.angle_gamma   90.00
#
_symmetry.space_group_name_H-M   'P 1'
#
loop_
_entity.id
_entity.type
_entity.pdbx_description
1 polymer ?
#
loop_
_entity_poly.entity_id
_entity_poly.type
_entity_poly.pdbx_seq_one_letter_code
_entity_poly.pdbx_strand_id
1 'polypeptide(L)'
;MSDSLRERAERRVDRKIKFYRNLKAYVIVNAVLAIINWLCTPEFWWVMFPVFFWGIGVLVDFLKAYILVDNWDSEDFRERKIEEEMMKLRN
;
A
#
# COMPACT_ATOMS: atom_id res chain seq x y z
N MET A 1 -3.42 19.91 20.27
CA MET A 1 -2.98 20.45 18.96
C MET A 1 -1.63 19.89 18.51
N SER A 2 -0.64 19.70 19.39
CA SER A 2 0.67 19.07 19.05
C SER A 2 0.60 17.56 18.84
N ASP A 3 -0.23 16.85 19.62
CA ASP A 3 -0.31 15.39 19.56
C ASP A 3 -0.94 14.89 18.25
N SER A 4 -1.89 15.63 17.67
CA SER A 4 -2.51 15.29 16.39
C SER A 4 -1.53 15.38 15.21
N LEU A 5 -0.58 16.33 15.24
CA LEU A 5 0.45 16.46 14.20
C LEU A 5 1.47 15.32 14.27
N ARG A 6 1.87 14.91 15.49
CA ARG A 6 2.75 13.75 15.69
C ARG A 6 2.09 12.46 15.25
N GLU A 7 0.85 12.21 15.64
CA GLU A 7 0.10 11.01 15.25
C GLU A 7 -0.10 10.94 13.72
N ARG A 8 -0.33 12.10 13.06
CA ARG A 8 -0.37 12.18 11.59
C ARG A 8 0.97 11.83 10.95
N ALA A 9 2.08 12.32 11.49
CA ALA A 9 3.41 12.01 10.99
C ALA A 9 3.75 10.52 11.15
N GLU A 10 3.48 9.94 12.32
CA GLU A 10 3.70 8.52 12.60
C GLU A 10 2.88 7.61 11.68
N ARG A 11 1.57 7.89 11.50
CA ARG A 11 0.71 7.12 10.60
C ARG A 11 1.20 7.17 9.14
N ARG A 12 1.80 8.28 8.69
CA ARG A 12 2.42 8.38 7.36
C ARG A 12 3.68 7.52 7.25
N VAL A 13 4.50 7.46 8.31
CA VAL A 13 5.72 6.65 8.35
C VAL A 13 5.38 5.16 8.40
N ASP A 14 4.48 4.74 9.28
CA ASP A 14 4.10 3.32 9.43
C ASP A 14 3.54 2.71 8.15
N ARG A 15 2.76 3.48 7.38
CA ARG A 15 2.23 3.02 6.10
C ARG A 15 3.32 2.86 5.04
N LYS A 16 4.32 3.75 5.00
CA LYS A 16 5.49 3.60 4.13
C LYS A 16 6.31 2.37 4.52
N ILE A 17 6.51 2.13 5.82
CA ILE A 17 7.19 0.94 6.32
C ILE A 17 6.42 -0.33 5.93
N LYS A 18 5.09 -0.32 6.06
CA LYS A 18 4.24 -1.44 5.65
C LYS A 18 4.35 -1.75 4.16
N PHE A 19 4.34 -0.73 3.30
CA PHE A 19 4.59 -0.87 1.86
C PHE A 19 5.97 -1.50 1.59
N TYR A 20 7.04 -0.96 2.20
CA TYR A 20 8.39 -1.49 2.04
C TYR A 20 8.52 -2.94 2.50
N ARG A 21 7.79 -3.34 3.55
CA ARG A 21 7.78 -4.73 4.03
C ARG A 21 7.15 -5.67 3.01
N ASN A 22 6.00 -5.30 2.45
CA ASN A 22 5.35 -6.08 1.38
C ASN A 22 6.22 -6.16 0.13
N LEU A 23 6.85 -5.05 -0.28
CA LEU A 23 7.75 -5.01 -1.42
C LEU A 23 9.00 -5.89 -1.21
N LYS A 24 9.63 -5.84 -0.03
CA LYS A 24 10.76 -6.72 0.31
C LYS A 24 10.37 -8.19 0.23
N ALA A 25 9.23 -8.56 0.81
CA ALA A 25 8.74 -9.93 0.75
C ALA A 25 8.51 -10.36 -0.71
N TYR A 26 7.90 -9.50 -1.54
CA TYR A 26 7.71 -9.77 -2.97
C TYR A 26 9.04 -10.01 -3.69
N VAL A 27 10.04 -9.16 -3.50
CA VAL A 27 11.36 -9.31 -4.16
C VAL A 27 12.04 -10.61 -3.72
N ILE A 28 12.06 -10.91 -2.42
CA ILE A 28 12.71 -12.11 -1.89
C ILE A 28 12.02 -13.38 -2.41
N VAL A 29 10.70 -13.46 -2.31
CA VAL A 29 9.93 -14.64 -2.76
C VAL A 29 10.10 -14.86 -4.26
N ASN A 30 10.01 -13.81 -5.09
CA ASN A 30 10.21 -13.93 -6.53
C ASN A 30 11.66 -14.30 -6.91
N ALA A 31 12.66 -13.82 -6.18
CA ALA A 31 14.05 -14.22 -6.39
C ALA A 31 14.25 -15.72 -6.08
N VAL A 32 13.68 -16.22 -4.97
CA VAL A 32 13.72 -17.65 -4.63
C VAL A 32 12.98 -18.49 -5.68
N LEU A 33 11.79 -18.05 -6.12
CA LEU A 33 11.03 -18.70 -7.19
C LEU A 33 11.80 -18.76 -8.50
N ALA A 34 12.46 -17.67 -8.89
CA ALA A 34 13.31 -17.62 -10.08
C ALA A 34 14.47 -18.62 -10.00
N ILE A 35 15.11 -18.75 -8.84
CA ILE A 35 16.16 -19.75 -8.59
C ILE A 35 15.59 -21.16 -8.72
N ILE A 36 14.43 -21.45 -8.11
CA ILE A 36 13.77 -22.76 -8.22
C ILE A 36 13.44 -23.08 -9.69
N ASN A 37 12.93 -22.12 -10.45
CA ASN A 37 12.62 -22.30 -11.87
C ASN A 37 13.86 -22.62 -12.70
N TRP A 38 14.96 -21.92 -12.43
CA TRP A 38 16.25 -22.20 -13.07
C TRP A 38 16.74 -23.63 -12.78
N LEU A 39 16.53 -24.11 -11.54
CA LEU A 39 17.02 -25.42 -11.09
C LEU A 39 16.11 -26.59 -11.49
N CYS A 40 14.79 -26.42 -11.47
CA CYS A 40 13.83 -27.51 -11.72
C CYS A 40 13.35 -27.57 -13.17
N THR A 41 13.07 -26.43 -13.80
CA THR A 41 12.35 -26.38 -15.08
C THR A 41 12.74 -25.13 -15.88
N PRO A 42 13.97 -25.07 -16.43
CA PRO A 42 14.42 -23.90 -17.18
C PRO A 42 13.61 -23.66 -18.47
N GLU A 43 12.99 -24.71 -19.02
CA GLU A 43 12.18 -24.62 -20.25
C GLU A 43 10.78 -24.01 -20.03
N PHE A 44 10.27 -24.00 -18.80
CA PHE A 44 8.92 -23.51 -18.50
C PHE A 44 8.93 -22.47 -17.39
N TRP A 45 8.74 -21.20 -17.75
CA TRP A 45 8.81 -20.05 -16.85
C TRP A 45 7.53 -19.84 -16.04
N TRP A 46 7.19 -20.82 -15.19
CA TRP A 46 5.99 -20.76 -14.36
C TRP A 46 6.02 -19.60 -13.35
N VAL A 47 7.20 -19.04 -13.06
CA VAL A 47 7.40 -17.88 -12.18
C VAL A 47 6.67 -16.62 -12.66
N MET A 48 6.36 -16.51 -13.96
CA MET A 48 5.58 -15.38 -14.49
C MET A 48 4.19 -15.27 -13.85
N PHE A 49 3.54 -16.38 -13.52
CA PHE A 49 2.21 -16.36 -12.91
C PHE A 49 2.18 -15.69 -11.53
N PRO A 50 2.99 -16.11 -10.53
CA PRO A 50 3.06 -15.42 -9.24
C PRO A 50 3.60 -13.99 -9.38
N VAL A 51 4.59 -13.74 -10.24
CA VAL A 51 5.08 -12.37 -10.51
C VAL A 51 3.95 -11.45 -10.96
N PHE A 52 3.12 -11.90 -11.90
CA PHE A 52 2.03 -11.11 -12.47
C PHE A 52 0.88 -10.91 -11.48
N PHE A 53 0.40 -11.98 -10.85
CA PHE A 53 -0.70 -11.90 -9.87
C PHE A 53 -0.32 -11.10 -8.64
N TRP A 54 0.86 -11.38 -8.05
CA TRP A 54 1.32 -10.65 -6.87
C TRP A 54 1.82 -9.25 -7.23
N GLY A 55 2.33 -9.05 -8.45
CA GLY A 55 2.76 -7.76 -8.95
C GLY A 55 1.63 -6.74 -8.93
N ILE A 56 0.40 -7.14 -9.29
CA ILE A 56 -0.79 -6.28 -9.20
C ILE A 56 -1.04 -5.82 -7.75
N GLY A 57 -0.92 -6.72 -6.76
CA GLY A 57 -1.10 -6.38 -5.36
C GLY A 57 -0.07 -5.35 -4.86
N VAL A 58 1.20 -5.51 -5.24
CA VAL A 58 2.27 -4.55 -4.93
C VAL A 58 2.03 -3.21 -5.62
N LEU A 59 1.54 -3.22 -6.85
CA LEU A 59 1.23 -2.01 -7.62
C LEU A 59 0.09 -1.22 -6.99
N VAL A 60 -0.94 -1.91 -6.48
CA VAL A 60 -2.03 -1.30 -5.71
C VAL A 60 -1.52 -0.72 -4.39
N ASP A 61 -0.67 -1.43 -3.66
CA ASP A 61 -0.07 -0.93 -2.42
C ASP A 61 0.84 0.30 -2.69
N PHE A 62 1.55 0.31 -3.82
CA PHE A 62 2.35 1.46 -4.27
C PHE A 62 1.48 2.66 -4.61
N LEU A 63 0.42 2.47 -5.41
CA LEU A 63 -0.55 3.51 -5.73
C LEU A 63 -1.19 4.09 -4.46
N LYS A 64 -1.50 3.23 -3.48
CA LYS A 64 -2.01 3.66 -2.17
C LYS A 64 -1.00 4.48 -1.38
N ALA A 65 0.25 4.05 -1.33
CA ALA A 65 1.29 4.71 -0.55
C ALA A 65 1.77 6.04 -1.18
N TYR A 66 1.75 6.15 -2.51
CA TYR A 66 2.37 7.25 -3.25
C TYR A 66 1.38 8.21 -3.94
N ILE A 67 0.25 7.72 -4.46
CA ILE A 67 -0.72 8.56 -5.21
C ILE A 67 -1.95 8.91 -4.36
N LEU A 68 -2.53 7.94 -3.65
CA LEU A 68 -3.74 8.18 -2.87
C LEU A 68 -3.49 9.04 -1.62
N VAL A 69 -2.28 9.07 -1.07
CA VAL A 69 -1.98 9.83 0.16
C VAL A 69 -2.05 11.35 -0.05
N ASP A 70 -1.79 11.85 -1.26
CA ASP A 70 -1.81 13.30 -1.52
C ASP A 70 -3.24 13.82 -1.77
N ASN A 71 -4.12 12.99 -2.36
CA ASN A 71 -5.50 13.35 -2.70
C ASN A 71 -6.56 12.84 -1.73
N TRP A 72 -6.27 11.81 -0.93
CA TRP A 72 -7.19 11.16 -0.01
C TRP A 72 -6.61 11.21 1.40
N ASP A 73 -6.34 12.41 1.92
CA ASP A 73 -6.28 12.56 3.37
C ASP A 73 -7.69 12.28 3.90
N SER A 74 -7.94 11.00 4.22
CA SER A 74 -9.23 10.54 4.72
C SER A 74 -9.66 11.27 6.00
N GLU A 75 -8.74 11.94 6.70
CA GLU A 75 -9.09 12.85 7.78
C GLU A 75 -9.81 14.10 7.26
N ASP A 76 -9.30 14.76 6.22
CA ASP A 76 -9.95 15.95 5.64
C ASP A 76 -11.32 15.58 5.03
N PHE A 77 -11.40 14.45 4.33
CA PHE A 77 -12.68 13.97 3.80
C PHE A 77 -13.68 13.57 4.90
N ARG A 78 -13.21 12.98 6.02
CA ARG A 78 -14.06 12.67 7.19
C ARG A 78 -14.49 13.92 7.92
N GLU A 79 -13.59 14.87 8.15
CA GLU A 79 -13.87 16.14 8.81
C GLU A 79 -14.91 16.92 8.00
N ARG A 80 -14.77 17.02 6.68
CA ARG A 80 -15.79 17.65 5.80
C ARG A 80 -17.15 16.97 5.89
N LYS A 81 -17.21 15.63 5.89
CA LYS A 81 -18.48 14.91 6.04
C LYS A 81 -19.12 15.09 7.42
N ILE A 82 -18.31 15.19 8.47
CA ILE A 82 -18.82 15.43 9.83
C ILE A 82 -19.35 16.86 9.93
N GLU A 83 -18.68 17.85 9.35
CA GLU A 83 -19.19 19.22 9.26
C GLU A 83 -20.50 19.32 8.48
N GLU A 84 -20.62 18.63 7.34
CA GLU A 84 -21.87 18.58 6.57
C GLU A 84 -23.04 18.01 7.39
N GLU A 85 -22.83 16.90 8.12
CA GLU A 85 -23.86 16.31 8.98
C GLU A 85 -24.20 17.21 10.17
N MET A 86 -23.20 17.89 10.77
CA MET A 86 -23.45 18.89 11.82
C MET A 86 -24.25 20.11 11.30
N MET A 87 -24.01 20.54 10.05
CA MET A 87 -24.79 21.62 9.43
C MET A 87 -26.24 21.19 9.16
N LYS A 88 -26.47 19.96 8.71
CA LYS A 88 -27.81 19.41 8.48
C LYS A 88 -28.62 19.25 9.78
N LEU A 89 -27.98 18.89 10.89
CA LEU A 89 -28.64 18.76 12.18
C LEU A 89 -28.94 20.11 12.86
N ARG A 90 -28.29 21.19 12.40
CA ARG A 90 -28.43 22.54 12.96
C ARG A 90 -29.53 23.37 12.28
N ASN A 91 -30.17 22.87 11.22
CA ASN A 91 -31.20 23.56 10.44
C ASN A 91 -32.45 22.70 10.32
#